data_AF-A0A7R8UF89-F1
#
_entry.id   AF-A0A7R8UF89-F1
#
_cell.length_a   1.000
_cell.length_b   1.000
_cell.length_c   1.000
_cell.angle_alpha   90.00
_cell.angle_beta   90.00
_cell.angle_gamma   90.00
#
_symmetry.space_group_name_H-M   'P 1'
#
loop_
_entity.id
_entity.type
_entity.pdbx_description
1 polymer ?
#
loop_
_entity_poly.entity_id
_entity_poly.type
_entity_poly.pdbx_seq_one_letter_code
_entity_poly.pdbx_strand_id
1 'polypeptide(L)'
;MEQTEQQEQPPLFDNVDITAVEEENDIFESAVQEPLQPVMEDIATDETTNGQYMEINVSDPQKIGEGIGSYVAYKVTTNTNNSKYSKRQFTTTRRFSDFLGLHDILVSKYLRCGRIIPPAPQKNIIGSTKVKMSQPQSELGQGLSMEWVENRRAALQRYLNRTAQHPVLSQDPDFINFLESDQELPRAVNTAALSGAGVMRLFNKVGETVNKITYKMDENDPWFEDKIAEVENLDMHIQKLHTAIKALVSHRKDLAALTGGVAKSAAMLSTCEEHTGLSRALSQLADVEEKIEILRFEQANSDLYILSETLKDYIGLFGAIKDVFHERVKVFQNWQHAQLQLTKRRENKAKIELSGRNEKLDQAQKEVEEWEAKVQRCQKEFDDISSEIKREMERFEINRAKDFKATIIKYLEDQMAHQQQLIKYWEGFVPSAKEIA
;
A
#
# COMPACT_ATOMS: atom_id res chain seq x y z
N MET A 1 -23.28 -62.31 0.91
CA MET A 1 -24.02 -61.25 1.60
C MET A 1 -23.39 -59.94 1.16
N GLU A 2 -24.24 -59.11 0.58
CA GLU A 2 -24.10 -57.80 -0.06
C GLU A 2 -22.79 -57.03 0.11
N GLN A 3 -22.21 -56.65 -1.04
CA GLN A 3 -21.38 -55.45 -1.20
C GLN A 3 -22.25 -54.39 -1.89
N THR A 4 -22.29 -53.20 -1.30
CA THR A 4 -23.05 -52.05 -1.78
C THR A 4 -22.20 -51.28 -2.82
N GLU A 5 -22.60 -51.31 -4.09
CA GLU A 5 -22.08 -50.40 -5.11
C GLU A 5 -22.87 -49.08 -5.08
N GLN A 6 -22.16 -47.96 -4.91
CA GLN A 6 -22.70 -46.62 -5.08
C GLN A 6 -22.73 -46.27 -6.57
N GLN A 7 -23.91 -46.00 -7.12
CA GLN A 7 -24.11 -45.46 -8.48
C GLN A 7 -23.90 -43.95 -8.48
N GLU A 8 -22.99 -43.47 -9.32
CA GLU A 8 -22.79 -42.03 -9.63
C GLU A 8 -24.01 -41.45 -10.36
N GLN A 9 -24.46 -40.26 -9.94
CA GLN A 9 -25.43 -39.44 -10.68
C GLN A 9 -24.73 -38.68 -11.82
N PRO A 10 -25.35 -38.54 -13.01
CA PRO A 10 -24.78 -37.79 -14.12
C PRO A 10 -24.86 -36.26 -13.87
N PRO A 11 -24.04 -35.44 -14.56
CA PRO A 11 -24.03 -33.99 -14.39
C PRO A 11 -25.31 -33.32 -14.87
N LEU A 12 -25.74 -32.30 -14.13
CA LEU A 12 -27.02 -31.59 -14.26
C LEU A 12 -27.03 -30.50 -15.36
N PHE A 13 -26.47 -30.74 -16.54
CA PHE A 13 -26.36 -29.68 -17.57
C PHE A 13 -26.72 -30.07 -19.02
N ASP A 14 -27.22 -31.28 -19.29
CA ASP A 14 -27.44 -31.72 -20.69
C ASP A 14 -28.86 -31.52 -21.25
N ASN A 15 -29.74 -30.78 -20.59
CA ASN A 15 -31.10 -30.52 -21.13
C ASN A 15 -31.50 -29.04 -21.05
N VAL A 16 -30.82 -28.17 -21.82
CA VAL A 16 -31.33 -26.83 -22.13
C VAL A 16 -31.64 -26.77 -23.62
N ASP A 17 -32.93 -26.85 -23.95
CA ASP A 17 -33.46 -26.61 -25.28
C ASP A 17 -33.41 -25.10 -25.56
N ILE A 18 -32.54 -24.69 -26.50
CA ILE A 18 -32.23 -23.29 -26.81
C ILE A 18 -33.25 -22.66 -27.77
N THR A 19 -34.39 -23.30 -28.00
CA THR A 19 -35.40 -22.83 -28.97
C THR A 19 -36.76 -22.49 -28.37
N ALA A 20 -36.94 -22.68 -27.05
CA ALA A 20 -38.19 -22.33 -26.38
C ALA A 20 -38.20 -20.84 -25.98
N VAL A 21 -39.00 -20.06 -26.69
CA VAL A 21 -39.35 -18.67 -26.32
C VAL A 21 -40.48 -18.73 -25.30
N GLU A 22 -40.15 -18.79 -24.01
CA GLU A 22 -41.13 -18.57 -22.93
C GLU A 22 -40.55 -17.64 -21.85
N GLU A 23 -41.11 -16.43 -21.84
CA GLU A 23 -41.14 -15.40 -20.79
C GLU A 23 -39.93 -15.29 -19.85
N GLU A 24 -38.98 -14.44 -20.24
CA GLU A 24 -37.97 -13.83 -19.36
C GLU A 24 -38.66 -13.04 -18.25
N ASN A 25 -38.97 -13.71 -17.13
CA ASN A 25 -39.14 -13.01 -15.86
C ASN A 25 -37.75 -12.63 -15.36
N ASP A 26 -37.53 -11.33 -15.45
CA ASP A 26 -36.31 -10.59 -15.39
C ASP A 26 -35.68 -10.64 -13.98
N ILE A 27 -34.64 -11.47 -13.82
CA ILE A 27 -33.80 -11.51 -12.62
C ILE A 27 -33.15 -10.13 -12.35
N PHE A 28 -32.99 -9.30 -13.38
CA PHE A 28 -32.48 -7.93 -13.23
C PHE A 28 -33.55 -6.95 -12.75
N GLU A 29 -34.83 -7.15 -13.04
CA GLU A 29 -35.89 -6.23 -12.62
C GLU A 29 -36.18 -6.29 -11.11
N SER A 30 -36.03 -7.46 -10.48
CA SER A 30 -36.09 -7.61 -9.01
C SER A 30 -34.93 -6.92 -8.28
N ALA A 31 -33.78 -6.70 -8.94
CA ALA A 31 -32.65 -5.99 -8.33
C ALA A 31 -32.80 -4.47 -8.36
N VAL A 32 -33.79 -3.94 -9.11
CA VAL A 32 -33.98 -2.49 -9.33
C VAL A 32 -35.12 -1.91 -8.48
N GLN A 33 -36.02 -2.72 -7.92
CA GLN A 33 -37.24 -2.23 -7.27
C GLN A 33 -37.23 -2.09 -5.75
N GLU A 34 -36.20 -2.55 -5.03
CA GLU A 34 -36.06 -2.19 -3.62
C GLU A 34 -35.17 -0.95 -3.48
N PRO A 35 -35.69 0.21 -3.05
CA PRO A 35 -34.82 1.27 -2.58
C PRO A 35 -34.07 0.70 -1.38
N LEU A 36 -32.78 0.42 -1.57
CA LEU A 36 -31.84 0.12 -0.50
C LEU A 36 -31.92 1.26 0.52
N GLN A 37 -32.74 1.10 1.55
CA GLN A 37 -32.70 1.98 2.69
C GLN A 37 -31.33 1.79 3.32
N PRO A 38 -30.48 2.83 3.38
CA PRO A 38 -29.19 2.69 4.02
C PRO A 38 -29.48 2.55 5.51
N VAL A 39 -29.54 1.32 6.03
CA VAL A 39 -29.25 1.08 7.45
C VAL A 39 -27.73 1.12 7.59
N MET A 40 -27.18 2.30 7.32
CA MET A 40 -25.87 2.67 7.81
C MET A 40 -26.09 3.07 9.26
N GLU A 41 -25.71 2.20 10.21
CA GLU A 41 -25.29 2.73 11.49
C GLU A 41 -24.16 3.72 11.19
N ASP A 42 -24.45 5.00 11.45
CA ASP A 42 -23.47 6.05 11.40
C ASP A 42 -22.32 5.66 12.33
N ILE A 43 -21.23 5.17 11.74
CA ILE A 43 -19.94 5.14 12.41
C ILE A 43 -19.66 6.61 12.71
N ALA A 44 -19.83 6.99 13.98
CA ALA A 44 -19.57 8.33 14.47
C ALA A 44 -18.21 8.77 13.94
N THR A 45 -18.24 9.66 12.96
CA THR A 45 -17.03 10.29 12.47
C THR A 45 -16.72 11.36 13.48
N ASP A 46 -15.80 11.06 14.40
CA ASP A 46 -15.20 12.09 15.22
C ASP A 46 -14.69 13.19 14.27
N GLU A 47 -15.34 14.36 14.35
CA GLU A 47 -15.01 15.62 13.71
C GLU A 47 -13.70 16.18 14.30
N THR A 48 -12.62 15.42 14.21
CA THR A 48 -11.28 15.88 14.63
C THR A 48 -10.41 16.17 13.42
N THR A 49 -10.88 17.07 12.56
CA THR A 49 -9.96 17.97 11.85
C THR A 49 -10.48 19.39 11.96
N ASN A 50 -9.69 20.22 12.64
CA ASN A 50 -9.90 21.63 12.95
C ASN A 50 -9.93 22.53 11.68
N GLY A 51 -10.69 22.15 10.65
CA GLY A 51 -10.65 22.76 9.33
C GLY A 51 -9.27 22.74 8.65
N GLN A 52 -8.28 22.05 9.22
CA GLN A 52 -6.91 22.00 8.72
C GLN A 52 -6.82 20.98 7.59
N TYR A 53 -6.31 21.42 6.44
CA TYR A 53 -6.03 20.56 5.29
C TYR A 53 -4.58 20.74 4.83
N MET A 54 -4.04 19.66 4.29
CA MET A 54 -2.75 19.65 3.61
C MET A 54 -2.86 18.72 2.42
N GLU A 55 -2.65 19.27 1.24
CA GLU A 55 -2.64 18.54 -0.01
C GLU A 55 -1.23 18.63 -0.61
N ILE A 56 -0.64 17.46 -0.89
CA ILE A 56 0.69 17.37 -1.48
C ILE A 56 0.57 16.67 -2.83
N ASN A 57 1.03 17.32 -3.88
CA ASN A 57 1.07 16.80 -5.24
C ASN A 57 2.52 16.63 -5.69
N VAL A 58 2.87 15.44 -6.19
CA VAL A 58 4.19 15.16 -6.75
C VAL A 58 4.04 15.07 -8.26
N SER A 59 4.75 15.87 -9.03
CA SER A 59 4.60 16.00 -10.48
C SER A 59 5.94 16.22 -11.18
N ASP A 60 5.89 16.45 -12.51
CA ASP A 60 7.01 16.86 -13.35
C ASP A 60 8.30 16.04 -13.12
N PRO A 61 8.30 14.72 -13.39
CA PRO A 61 9.51 13.92 -13.27
C PRO A 61 10.55 14.37 -14.30
N GLN A 62 11.67 14.91 -13.84
CA GLN A 62 12.74 15.43 -14.69
C GLN A 62 14.05 14.69 -14.44
N LYS A 63 14.72 14.29 -15.52
CA LYS A 63 16.07 13.72 -15.44
C LYS A 63 17.08 14.87 -15.26
N ILE A 64 17.80 14.86 -14.14
CA ILE A 64 18.84 15.81 -13.81
C ILE A 64 20.20 15.15 -13.94
N GLY A 65 21.13 15.83 -14.62
CA GLY A 65 22.51 15.39 -14.85
C GLY A 65 22.71 14.44 -16.03
N GLU A 66 23.97 14.26 -16.43
CA GLU A 66 24.38 13.40 -17.54
C GLU A 66 25.23 12.21 -17.06
N GLY A 67 25.16 11.08 -17.78
CA GLY A 67 25.98 9.89 -17.50
C GLY A 67 25.61 9.11 -16.22
N ILE A 68 26.62 8.52 -15.57
CA ILE A 68 26.47 7.56 -14.45
C ILE A 68 25.88 8.20 -13.18
N GLY A 69 25.93 9.53 -13.06
CA GLY A 69 25.40 10.30 -11.94
C GLY A 69 23.97 10.84 -12.11
N SER A 70 23.31 10.60 -13.25
CA SER A 70 21.98 11.15 -13.50
C SER A 70 20.91 10.58 -12.55
N TYR A 71 19.94 11.41 -12.15
CA TYR A 71 18.83 11.01 -11.28
C TYR A 71 17.52 11.64 -11.74
N VAL A 72 16.40 11.09 -11.27
CA VAL A 72 15.06 11.68 -11.49
C VAL A 72 14.71 12.54 -10.29
N ALA A 73 14.40 13.81 -10.56
CA ALA A 73 13.85 14.76 -9.62
C ALA A 73 12.35 14.93 -9.87
N TYR A 74 11.62 15.23 -8.80
CA TYR A 74 10.18 15.40 -8.79
C TYR A 74 9.85 16.76 -8.21
N LYS A 75 8.84 17.41 -8.78
CA LYS A 75 8.29 18.65 -8.26
C LYS A 75 7.25 18.33 -7.20
N VAL A 76 7.51 18.72 -5.96
CA VAL A 76 6.61 18.55 -4.82
C VAL A 76 5.90 19.88 -4.58
N THR A 77 4.60 19.93 -4.86
CA THR A 77 3.77 21.11 -4.64
C THR A 77 2.87 20.86 -3.44
N THR A 78 2.91 21.76 -2.46
CA THR A 78 2.13 21.64 -1.23
C THR A 78 1.17 22.82 -1.13
N ASN A 79 -0.08 22.53 -0.80
CA ASN A 79 -1.11 23.51 -0.46
C ASN A 79 -1.65 23.18 0.94
N THR A 80 -1.55 24.12 1.87
CA THR A 80 -2.00 23.92 3.26
C THR A 80 -2.47 25.21 3.91
N ASN A 81 -3.38 25.07 4.87
CA ASN A 81 -3.75 26.14 5.79
C ASN A 81 -3.14 25.98 7.19
N ASN A 82 -2.20 25.04 7.36
CA ASN A 82 -1.53 24.82 8.64
C ASN A 82 -0.56 25.98 8.95
N SER A 83 -0.76 26.64 10.09
CA SER A 83 0.04 27.79 10.53
C SER A 83 1.48 27.47 10.91
N LYS A 84 1.86 26.19 10.96
CA LYS A 84 3.26 25.76 11.14
C LYS A 84 4.12 25.97 9.89
N TYR A 85 3.50 26.19 8.74
CA TYR A 85 4.15 26.41 7.45
C TYR A 85 4.28 27.91 7.18
N SER A 86 5.42 28.31 6.61
CA SER A 86 5.75 29.69 6.28
C SER A 86 4.87 30.22 5.14
N LYS A 87 4.51 29.35 4.20
CA LYS A 87 3.69 29.69 3.03
C LYS A 87 2.51 28.73 2.93
N ARG A 88 1.38 29.24 2.43
CA ARG A 88 0.18 28.42 2.17
C ARG A 88 0.31 27.56 0.91
N GLN A 89 1.09 28.03 -0.04
CA GLN A 89 1.39 27.32 -1.28
C GLN A 89 2.88 27.48 -1.60
N PHE A 90 3.56 26.37 -1.84
CA PHE A 90 4.97 26.37 -2.21
C PHE A 90 5.30 25.10 -2.98
N THR A 91 6.45 25.14 -3.65
CA THR A 91 6.92 24.05 -4.49
C THR A 91 8.41 23.86 -4.27
N THR A 92 8.83 22.62 -4.11
CA THR A 92 10.24 22.24 -4.03
C THR A 92 10.56 21.12 -5.02
N THR A 93 11.84 20.95 -5.33
CA THR A 93 12.33 19.86 -6.17
C THR A 93 13.06 18.84 -5.31
N ARG A 94 12.68 17.56 -5.43
CA ARG A 94 13.21 16.45 -4.62
C ARG A 94 13.54 15.26 -5.48
N ARG A 95 14.70 14.65 -5.26
CA ARG A 95 15.03 13.35 -5.89
C ARG A 95 14.57 12.21 -4.99
N PHE A 96 14.40 11.04 -5.59
CA PHE A 96 13.95 9.84 -4.89
C PHE A 96 14.72 9.52 -3.59
N SER A 97 16.05 9.71 -3.55
CA SER A 97 16.85 9.44 -2.35
C SER A 97 16.57 10.38 -1.18
N ASP A 98 16.03 11.57 -1.44
CA ASP A 98 15.70 12.54 -0.38
C ASP A 98 14.47 12.07 0.40
N PHE A 99 13.49 11.48 -0.28
CA PHE A 99 12.33 10.84 0.36
C PHE A 99 12.74 9.67 1.26
N LEU A 100 13.72 8.88 0.82
CA LEU A 100 14.27 7.81 1.64
C LEU A 100 14.99 8.36 2.87
N GLY A 101 15.76 9.44 2.71
CA GLY A 101 16.42 10.11 3.83
C GLY A 101 15.42 10.64 4.85
N LEU A 102 14.34 11.28 4.39
CA LEU A 102 13.24 11.72 5.25
C LEU A 102 12.62 10.53 6.01
N HIS A 103 12.32 9.44 5.32
CA HIS A 103 11.79 8.23 5.95
C HIS A 103 12.73 7.69 7.03
N ASP A 104 14.02 7.57 6.75
CA ASP A 104 15.01 7.08 7.72
C ASP A 104 15.09 7.97 8.97
N ILE A 105 15.02 9.30 8.78
CA ILE A 105 14.97 10.26 9.88
C ILE A 105 13.70 10.04 10.72
N LEU A 106 12.53 9.97 10.09
CA LEU A 106 11.26 9.77 10.81
C LEU A 106 11.22 8.44 11.56
N VAL A 107 11.69 7.35 10.94
CA VAL A 107 11.84 6.03 11.58
C VAL A 107 12.75 6.13 12.80
N SER A 108 13.92 6.77 12.67
CA SER A 108 14.88 6.90 13.78
C SER A 108 14.32 7.66 14.99
N LYS A 109 13.45 8.66 14.74
CA LYS A 109 12.85 9.48 15.79
C LYS A 109 11.64 8.83 16.45
N TYR A 110 10.80 8.15 15.68
CA TYR A 110 9.42 7.86 16.10
C TYR A 110 9.08 6.37 16.18
N LEU A 111 9.84 5.49 15.54
CA LEU A 111 9.57 4.04 15.61
C LEU A 111 9.69 3.53 17.05
N ARG A 112 10.73 3.95 17.77
CA ARG A 112 10.94 3.65 19.21
C ARG A 112 9.87 4.22 20.13
N CYS A 113 9.07 5.16 19.64
CA CYS A 113 7.94 5.72 20.39
C CYS A 113 6.62 4.98 20.08
N GLY A 114 6.62 3.98 19.20
CA GLY A 114 5.41 3.21 18.88
C GLY A 114 4.53 3.79 17.77
N ARG A 115 5.06 4.74 16.98
CA ARG A 115 4.30 5.38 15.89
C ARG A 115 4.42 4.64 14.57
N ILE A 116 3.32 4.54 13.84
CA ILE A 116 3.29 3.89 12.54
C ILE A 116 3.80 4.87 11.48
N ILE A 117 5.00 4.61 10.96
CA ILE A 117 5.60 5.45 9.92
C ILE A 117 5.17 4.91 8.55
N PRO A 118 4.56 5.74 7.68
CA PRO A 118 4.18 5.31 6.34
C PRO A 118 5.39 4.73 5.58
N PRO A 119 5.24 3.60 4.89
CA PRO A 119 6.33 2.95 4.20
C PRO A 119 6.86 3.84 3.07
N ALA A 120 8.17 4.01 2.99
CA ALA A 120 8.76 4.65 1.82
C ALA A 120 8.58 3.78 0.56
N PRO A 121 8.42 4.39 -0.62
CA PRO A 121 8.34 3.63 -1.86
C PRO A 121 9.61 2.81 -2.08
N GLN A 122 9.45 1.55 -2.50
CA GLN A 122 10.59 0.66 -2.66
C GLN A 122 11.53 1.12 -3.78
N LYS A 123 12.84 0.93 -3.55
CA LYS A 123 13.83 0.98 -4.62
C LYS A 123 13.58 -0.16 -5.60
N ASN A 124 12.85 0.14 -6.66
CA ASN A 124 12.77 -0.76 -7.81
C ASN A 124 14.14 -0.84 -8.50
N ILE A 125 14.99 -1.78 -8.07
CA ILE A 125 16.31 -2.06 -8.65
C ILE A 125 16.16 -2.54 -10.11
N ILE A 126 15.01 -3.14 -10.45
CA ILE A 126 14.69 -3.64 -11.79
C ILE A 126 14.55 -2.50 -12.83
N GLY A 127 14.10 -1.31 -12.41
CA GLY A 127 14.01 -0.13 -13.28
C GLY A 127 15.38 0.46 -13.60
N SER A 128 16.29 0.53 -12.62
CA SER A 128 17.65 1.04 -12.83
C SER A 128 18.52 0.17 -13.73
N THR A 129 18.25 -1.15 -13.80
CA THR A 129 19.00 -2.06 -14.69
C THR A 129 18.40 -2.09 -16.10
N LYS A 130 17.07 -1.95 -16.25
CA LYS A 130 16.42 -1.87 -17.58
C LYS A 130 16.58 -0.51 -18.28
N VAL A 131 16.60 0.61 -17.55
CA VAL A 131 16.89 1.94 -18.14
C VAL A 131 18.32 2.02 -18.70
N LYS A 132 19.22 1.15 -18.26
CA LYS A 132 20.58 1.02 -18.82
C LYS A 132 20.68 0.05 -20.01
N MET A 133 19.62 -0.67 -20.35
CA MET A 133 19.62 -1.72 -21.39
C MET A 133 18.59 -1.50 -22.51
N SER A 134 17.86 -0.38 -22.53
CA SER A 134 17.06 -0.02 -23.70
C SER A 134 17.93 0.69 -24.74
N GLN A 135 18.37 -0.05 -25.76
CA GLN A 135 18.63 0.52 -27.07
C GLN A 135 17.39 1.30 -27.55
N PRO A 136 17.55 2.41 -28.28
CA PRO A 136 16.46 3.32 -28.64
C PRO A 136 15.58 2.84 -29.81
N GLN A 137 15.21 1.55 -29.87
CA GLN A 137 14.59 0.97 -31.07
C GLN A 137 13.27 0.20 -30.88
N SER A 138 12.63 0.26 -29.71
CA SER A 138 11.22 -0.19 -29.61
C SER A 138 10.33 0.81 -28.88
N GLU A 139 9.21 1.16 -29.49
CA GLU A 139 8.16 2.03 -28.92
C GLU A 139 7.61 1.46 -27.59
N LEU A 140 7.61 0.13 -27.44
CA LEU A 140 7.27 -0.55 -26.17
C LEU A 140 8.26 -0.25 -25.02
N GLY A 141 9.52 0.05 -25.31
CA GLY A 141 10.53 0.34 -24.29
C GLY A 141 10.37 1.71 -23.63
N GLN A 142 9.88 2.70 -24.39
CA GLN A 142 9.60 4.04 -23.87
C GLN A 142 8.37 4.03 -22.94
N GLY A 143 7.32 3.29 -23.31
CA GLY A 143 6.11 3.15 -22.49
C GLY A 143 6.35 2.54 -21.11
N LEU A 144 7.16 1.48 -21.03
CA LEU A 144 7.54 0.84 -19.76
C LEU A 144 8.38 1.75 -18.85
N SER A 145 9.17 2.66 -19.44
CA SER A 145 9.95 3.64 -18.68
C SER A 145 9.06 4.72 -18.05
N MET A 146 8.03 5.17 -18.77
CA MET A 146 7.07 6.17 -18.30
C MET A 146 6.13 5.60 -17.25
N GLU A 147 5.61 4.37 -17.44
CA GLU A 147 4.76 3.69 -16.44
C GLU A 147 5.49 3.50 -15.10
N TRP A 148 6.79 3.18 -15.14
CA TRP A 148 7.58 3.06 -13.92
C TRP A 148 7.80 4.40 -13.22
N VAL A 149 8.09 5.46 -13.97
CA VAL A 149 8.27 6.81 -13.42
C VAL A 149 6.97 7.28 -12.77
N GLU A 150 5.84 7.07 -13.44
CA GLU A 150 4.52 7.47 -12.95
C GLU A 150 4.09 6.68 -11.72
N ASN A 151 4.22 5.35 -11.73
CA ASN A 151 3.95 4.52 -10.56
C ASN A 151 4.78 4.96 -9.35
N ARG A 152 6.04 5.32 -9.57
CA ARG A 152 6.91 5.86 -8.51
C ARG A 152 6.43 7.22 -8.03
N ARG A 153 6.10 8.14 -8.93
CA ARG A 153 5.58 9.48 -8.60
C ARG A 153 4.31 9.37 -7.75
N ALA A 154 3.37 8.52 -8.14
CA ALA A 154 2.14 8.26 -7.40
C ALA A 154 2.43 7.68 -6.00
N ALA A 155 3.37 6.74 -5.88
CA ALA A 155 3.77 6.19 -4.59
C ALA A 155 4.43 7.24 -3.67
N LEU A 156 5.27 8.11 -4.22
CA LEU A 156 5.88 9.22 -3.47
C LEU A 156 4.83 10.22 -2.97
N GLN A 157 3.83 10.52 -3.81
CA GLN A 157 2.71 11.38 -3.42
C GLN A 157 1.90 10.75 -2.28
N ARG A 158 1.56 9.45 -2.38
CA ARG A 158 0.83 8.75 -1.31
C ARG A 158 1.61 8.74 -0.01
N TYR A 159 2.92 8.46 -0.07
CA TYR A 159 3.82 8.51 1.09
C TYR A 159 3.73 9.87 1.79
N LEU A 160 3.93 10.99 1.06
CA LEU A 160 3.88 12.33 1.65
C LEU A 160 2.50 12.68 2.22
N ASN A 161 1.41 12.36 1.50
CA ASN A 161 0.06 12.64 2.00
C ASN A 161 -0.25 11.83 3.27
N ARG A 162 0.18 10.56 3.38
CA ARG A 162 0.03 9.80 4.62
C ARG A 162 0.84 10.37 5.77
N THR A 163 2.08 10.81 5.51
CA THR A 163 2.89 11.49 6.53
C THR A 163 2.22 12.78 6.99
N ALA A 164 1.61 13.54 6.07
CA ALA A 164 0.87 14.76 6.36
C ALA A 164 -0.44 14.53 7.13
N GLN A 165 -1.09 13.38 6.96
CA GLN A 165 -2.29 13.00 7.71
C GLN A 165 -1.99 12.62 9.17
N HIS A 166 -0.76 12.19 9.48
CA HIS A 166 -0.40 11.85 10.84
C HIS A 166 -0.18 13.13 11.68
N PRO A 167 -0.89 13.33 12.80
CA PRO A 167 -0.89 14.59 13.55
C PRO A 167 0.49 15.01 14.09
N VAL A 168 1.34 14.05 14.45
CA VAL A 168 2.72 14.34 14.88
C VAL A 168 3.71 14.47 13.71
N LEU A 169 3.71 13.55 12.73
CA LEU A 169 4.69 13.57 11.63
C LEU A 169 4.53 14.79 10.73
N SER A 170 3.30 15.27 10.52
CA SER A 170 3.02 16.47 9.69
C SER A 170 3.58 17.78 10.27
N GLN A 171 3.95 17.76 11.55
CA GLN A 171 4.53 18.87 12.29
C GLN A 171 6.02 18.66 12.60
N ASP A 172 6.62 17.54 12.17
CA ASP A 172 8.04 17.29 12.40
C ASP A 172 8.89 18.30 11.63
N PRO A 173 9.92 18.92 12.26
CA PRO A 173 10.77 19.91 11.59
C PRO A 173 11.46 19.38 10.33
N ASP A 174 11.86 18.10 10.28
CA ASP A 174 12.52 17.56 9.07
C ASP A 174 11.52 17.30 7.95
N PHE A 175 10.26 16.95 8.28
CA PHE A 175 9.18 16.89 7.29
C PHE A 175 8.85 18.28 6.73
N ILE A 176 8.72 19.29 7.59
CA ILE A 176 8.47 20.68 7.17
C ILE A 176 9.63 21.19 6.30
N ASN A 177 10.88 20.99 6.74
CA ASN A 177 12.07 21.36 5.97
C ASN A 177 12.13 20.62 4.62
N PHE A 178 11.77 19.35 4.59
CA PHE A 178 11.67 18.58 3.36
C PHE A 178 10.63 19.15 2.39
N LEU A 179 9.56 19.76 2.89
CA LEU A 179 8.54 20.36 2.04
C LEU A 179 8.88 21.79 1.62
N GLU A 180 9.38 22.65 2.53
CA GLU A 180 9.56 24.09 2.30
C GLU A 180 10.94 24.51 1.77
N SER A 181 12.01 23.76 2.06
CA SER A 181 13.37 24.22 1.78
C SER A 181 13.76 24.05 0.31
N ASP A 182 14.23 25.11 -0.35
CA ASP A 182 14.80 25.00 -1.71
C ASP A 182 16.24 24.45 -1.72
N GLN A 183 16.82 24.16 -0.55
CA GLN A 183 18.19 23.65 -0.45
C GLN A 183 18.28 22.17 -0.84
N GLU A 184 19.37 21.79 -1.53
CA GLU A 184 19.67 20.39 -1.80
C GLU A 184 19.93 19.63 -0.50
N LEU A 185 19.12 18.62 -0.22
CA LEU A 185 19.27 17.79 0.97
C LEU A 185 20.49 16.84 0.81
N PRO A 186 21.24 16.59 1.91
CA PRO A 186 22.35 15.66 1.88
C PRO A 186 21.89 14.28 1.38
N ARG A 187 22.70 13.67 0.52
CA ARG A 187 22.37 12.38 -0.08
C ARG A 187 22.27 11.31 1.01
N ALA A 188 21.13 10.64 1.10
CA ALA A 188 20.96 9.50 1.99
C ALA A 188 21.99 8.40 1.65
N VAL A 189 22.99 8.27 2.51
CA VAL A 189 24.01 7.22 2.49
C VAL A 189 23.40 5.96 3.14
N ASN A 190 23.63 4.78 2.56
CA ASN A 190 23.09 3.47 2.99
C ASN A 190 21.63 3.12 2.65
N THR A 191 21.07 3.74 1.62
CA THR A 191 19.74 3.40 1.08
C THR A 191 19.65 2.00 0.42
N ALA A 192 20.68 1.16 0.51
CA ALA A 192 20.67 -0.24 0.05
C ALA A 192 19.98 -1.19 1.04
N ALA A 193 19.86 -0.80 2.32
CA ALA A 193 19.14 -1.56 3.34
C ALA A 193 17.60 -1.48 3.19
N LEU A 194 17.09 -0.52 2.41
CA LEU A 194 15.66 -0.26 2.13
C LEU A 194 15.07 -1.09 0.96
N SER A 195 15.82 -2.04 0.40
CA SER A 195 15.22 -3.05 -0.49
C SER A 195 14.36 -3.98 0.37
N GLY A 196 13.16 -4.39 -0.06
CA GLY A 196 12.26 -5.26 0.72
C GLY A 196 12.90 -6.58 1.20
N ALA A 197 14.05 -6.98 0.64
CA ALA A 197 14.88 -8.10 1.10
C ALA A 197 15.73 -7.80 2.35
N GLY A 198 15.96 -6.53 2.72
CA GLY A 198 16.67 -6.10 3.92
C GLY A 198 15.84 -6.31 5.19
N VAL A 199 14.53 -6.08 5.10
CA VAL A 199 13.55 -6.31 6.17
C VAL A 199 13.40 -7.82 6.43
N MET A 200 13.24 -8.64 5.38
CA MET A 200 13.24 -10.11 5.49
C MET A 200 14.57 -10.70 6.01
N ARG A 201 15.72 -10.07 5.72
CA ARG A 201 17.01 -10.47 6.31
C ARG A 201 17.13 -10.09 7.78
N LEU A 202 16.42 -9.06 8.26
CA LEU A 202 16.35 -8.76 9.69
C LEU A 202 15.60 -9.88 10.43
N PHE A 203 14.48 -10.35 9.88
CA PHE A 203 13.72 -11.49 10.43
C PHE A 203 14.56 -12.78 10.49
N ASN A 204 15.33 -13.10 9.45
CA ASN A 204 16.11 -14.34 9.41
C ASN A 204 17.49 -14.27 10.10
N LYS A 205 18.17 -13.11 10.18
CA LYS A 205 19.49 -13.00 10.86
C LYS A 205 19.42 -12.79 12.37
N VAL A 206 18.28 -12.32 12.87
CA VAL A 206 18.04 -12.19 14.30
C VAL A 206 17.73 -13.57 14.91
N GLY A 207 17.18 -14.51 14.15
CA GLY A 207 17.07 -15.92 14.54
C GLY A 207 18.41 -16.60 14.86
N GLU A 208 19.51 -16.19 14.22
CA GLU A 208 20.84 -16.78 14.46
C GLU A 208 21.71 -15.99 15.46
N THR A 209 21.44 -14.70 15.68
CA THR A 209 22.30 -13.84 16.55
C THR A 209 21.69 -13.58 17.94
N VAL A 210 20.41 -13.91 18.17
CA VAL A 210 19.70 -13.71 19.45
C VAL A 210 19.90 -14.86 20.45
N ASN A 211 20.67 -15.89 20.09
CA ASN A 211 20.96 -17.03 20.96
C ASN A 211 21.90 -16.75 22.17
N LYS A 212 22.14 -15.49 22.56
CA LYS A 212 22.92 -15.15 23.77
C LYS A 212 22.20 -14.32 24.83
N ILE A 213 21.04 -13.73 24.53
CA ILE A 213 20.14 -13.15 25.53
C ILE A 213 18.71 -13.54 25.13
N THR A 214 18.33 -14.76 25.50
CA THR A 214 17.07 -15.41 25.10
C THR A 214 15.95 -15.06 26.08
N TYR A 215 15.50 -13.81 26.11
CA TYR A 215 14.18 -13.52 26.69
C TYR A 215 13.14 -13.69 25.60
N LYS A 216 12.41 -14.81 25.66
CA LYS A 216 11.13 -14.90 24.94
C LYS A 216 10.18 -13.93 25.63
N MET A 217 9.61 -13.00 24.87
CA MET A 217 8.48 -12.23 25.36
C MET A 217 7.31 -13.19 25.42
N ASP A 218 6.93 -13.59 26.63
CA ASP A 218 5.63 -14.23 26.85
C ASP A 218 4.62 -13.09 26.73
N GLU A 219 3.90 -13.05 25.60
CA GLU A 219 2.90 -12.00 25.35
C GLU A 219 1.74 -12.22 26.32
N ASN A 220 1.85 -11.59 27.48
CA ASN A 220 0.86 -11.69 28.55
C ASN A 220 -0.23 -10.60 28.42
N ASP A 221 -0.16 -9.71 27.42
CA ASP A 221 -1.23 -8.76 27.12
C ASP A 221 -2.11 -9.34 26.00
N PRO A 222 -3.32 -9.84 26.33
CA PRO A 222 -4.21 -10.48 25.35
C PRO A 222 -4.54 -9.56 24.17
N TRP A 223 -4.56 -8.24 24.40
CA TRP A 223 -4.83 -7.28 23.33
C TRP A 223 -3.76 -7.35 22.24
N PHE A 224 -2.48 -7.49 22.60
CA PHE A 224 -1.41 -7.55 21.61
C PHE A 224 -1.38 -8.90 20.90
N GLU A 225 -1.65 -10.00 21.60
CA GLU A 225 -1.78 -11.32 21.00
C GLU A 225 -2.89 -11.32 19.91
N ASP A 226 -4.09 -10.88 20.28
CA ASP A 226 -5.23 -10.79 19.38
C ASP A 226 -4.93 -9.85 18.20
N LYS A 227 -4.37 -8.66 18.46
CA LYS A 227 -4.09 -7.68 17.41
C LYS A 227 -2.97 -8.09 16.46
N ILE A 228 -1.94 -8.79 16.94
CA ILE A 228 -0.90 -9.36 16.07
C ILE A 228 -1.53 -10.38 15.12
N ALA A 229 -2.33 -11.31 15.64
CA ALA A 229 -3.02 -12.32 14.83
C ALA A 229 -3.99 -11.68 13.82
N GLU A 230 -4.74 -10.65 14.23
CA GLU A 230 -5.63 -9.90 13.33
C GLU A 230 -4.84 -9.25 12.18
N VAL A 231 -3.75 -8.53 12.51
CA VAL A 231 -2.90 -7.85 11.52
C VAL A 231 -2.26 -8.84 10.55
N GLU A 232 -1.80 -10.00 11.02
CA GLU A 232 -1.23 -11.04 10.17
C GLU A 232 -2.26 -11.63 9.20
N ASN A 233 -3.48 -11.92 9.68
CA ASN A 233 -4.56 -12.42 8.84
C ASN A 233 -4.99 -11.40 7.79
N LEU A 234 -5.12 -10.13 8.17
CA LEU A 234 -5.52 -9.07 7.25
C LEU A 234 -4.43 -8.79 6.21
N ASP A 235 -3.16 -8.74 6.59
CA ASP A 235 -2.05 -8.62 5.64
C ASP A 235 -2.05 -9.78 4.64
N MET A 236 -2.20 -11.03 5.10
CA MET A 236 -2.30 -12.20 4.23
C MET A 236 -3.46 -12.07 3.23
N HIS A 237 -4.65 -11.67 3.68
CA HIS A 237 -5.81 -11.52 2.81
C HIS A 237 -5.64 -10.40 1.79
N ILE A 238 -5.10 -9.25 2.20
CA ILE A 238 -4.83 -8.13 1.30
C ILE A 238 -3.74 -8.49 0.28
N GLN A 239 -2.72 -9.27 0.64
CA GLN A 239 -1.72 -9.78 -0.31
C GLN A 239 -2.33 -10.70 -1.37
N LYS A 240 -3.22 -11.61 -0.96
CA LYS A 240 -3.97 -12.48 -1.89
C LYS A 240 -4.85 -11.66 -2.84
N LEU A 241 -5.60 -10.70 -2.29
CA LEU A 241 -6.46 -9.81 -3.08
C LEU A 241 -5.64 -8.97 -4.06
N HIS A 242 -4.55 -8.36 -3.61
CA HIS A 242 -3.64 -7.60 -4.46
C HIS A 242 -3.08 -8.44 -5.60
N THR A 243 -2.73 -9.71 -5.35
CA THR A 243 -2.26 -10.64 -6.38
C THR A 243 -3.34 -10.93 -7.41
N ALA A 244 -4.58 -11.17 -6.97
CA ALA A 244 -5.71 -11.38 -7.86
C ALA A 244 -6.04 -10.14 -8.72
N ILE A 245 -6.04 -8.94 -8.12
CA ILE A 245 -6.26 -7.69 -8.85
C ILE A 245 -5.14 -7.41 -9.84
N LYS A 246 -3.88 -7.72 -9.51
CA LYS A 246 -2.78 -7.62 -10.48
C LYS A 246 -2.96 -8.54 -11.68
N ALA A 247 -3.45 -9.76 -11.46
CA ALA A 247 -3.79 -10.67 -12.57
C ALA A 247 -4.94 -10.10 -13.41
N LEU A 248 -5.97 -9.55 -12.78
CA LEU A 248 -7.09 -8.88 -13.48
C LEU A 248 -6.60 -7.72 -14.36
N VAL A 249 -5.72 -6.85 -13.84
CA VAL A 249 -5.11 -5.75 -14.61
C VAL A 249 -4.39 -6.30 -15.84
N SER A 250 -3.61 -7.38 -15.69
CA SER A 250 -2.90 -8.01 -16.82
C SER A 250 -3.89 -8.51 -17.87
N HIS A 251 -4.87 -9.30 -17.45
CA HIS A 251 -5.86 -9.87 -18.36
C HIS A 251 -6.70 -8.79 -19.08
N ARG A 252 -7.01 -7.67 -18.42
CA ARG A 252 -7.73 -6.55 -19.06
C ARG A 252 -6.88 -5.81 -20.07
N LYS A 253 -5.58 -5.62 -19.81
CA LYS A 253 -4.64 -5.07 -20.80
C LYS A 253 -4.52 -6.01 -22.02
N ASP A 254 -4.45 -7.31 -21.79
CA ASP A 254 -4.41 -8.31 -22.86
C ASP A 254 -5.69 -8.29 -23.69
N LEU A 255 -6.86 -8.23 -23.03
CA LEU A 255 -8.16 -8.11 -23.68
C LEU A 255 -8.27 -6.83 -24.52
N ALA A 256 -7.79 -5.69 -24.02
CA ALA A 256 -7.74 -4.45 -24.78
C ALA A 256 -6.90 -4.61 -26.06
N ALA A 257 -5.70 -5.20 -25.95
CA ALA A 257 -4.83 -5.44 -27.09
C ALA A 257 -5.45 -6.40 -28.14
N LEU A 258 -6.15 -7.45 -27.69
CA LEU A 258 -6.88 -8.36 -28.56
C LEU A 258 -8.05 -7.65 -29.27
N THR A 259 -8.80 -6.81 -28.57
CA THR A 259 -9.83 -5.95 -29.17
C THR A 259 -9.25 -5.05 -30.27
N GLY A 260 -8.09 -4.42 -30.04
CA GLY A 260 -7.38 -3.67 -31.09
C GLY A 260 -6.96 -4.53 -32.29
N GLY A 261 -6.64 -5.80 -32.06
CA GLY A 261 -6.39 -6.77 -33.11
C GLY A 261 -7.64 -7.06 -33.96
N VAL A 262 -8.81 -7.15 -33.33
CA VAL A 262 -10.11 -7.29 -34.02
C VAL A 262 -10.40 -6.05 -34.85
N ALA A 263 -10.21 -4.85 -34.30
CA ALA A 263 -10.40 -3.59 -35.01
C ALA A 263 -9.57 -3.54 -36.31
N LYS A 264 -8.27 -3.84 -36.22
CA LYS A 264 -7.37 -3.88 -37.37
C LYS A 264 -7.79 -4.93 -38.41
N SER A 265 -8.22 -6.10 -37.96
CA SER A 265 -8.66 -7.19 -38.84
C SER A 265 -9.95 -6.82 -39.57
N ALA A 266 -10.92 -6.21 -38.87
CA ALA A 266 -12.16 -5.72 -39.45
C ALA A 266 -11.91 -4.62 -40.50
N ALA A 267 -11.00 -3.69 -40.22
CA ALA A 267 -10.58 -2.67 -41.17
C ALA A 267 -9.97 -3.29 -42.45
N MET A 268 -9.11 -4.30 -42.30
CA MET A 268 -8.54 -5.00 -43.46
C MET A 268 -9.62 -5.73 -44.27
N LEU A 269 -10.54 -6.42 -43.61
CA LEU A 269 -11.66 -7.10 -44.30
C LEU A 269 -12.55 -6.11 -45.05
N SER A 270 -12.81 -4.93 -44.47
CA SER A 270 -13.56 -3.86 -45.13
C SER A 270 -12.95 -3.48 -46.48
N THR A 271 -11.62 -3.43 -46.59
CA THR A 271 -10.92 -3.09 -47.86
C THR A 271 -10.99 -4.18 -48.92
N CYS A 272 -11.20 -5.43 -48.52
CA CYS A 272 -11.31 -6.58 -49.41
C CYS A 272 -12.75 -6.86 -49.84
N GLU A 273 -13.74 -6.29 -49.15
CA GLU A 273 -15.15 -6.56 -49.35
C GLU A 273 -15.72 -5.78 -50.56
N GLU A 274 -16.32 -6.51 -51.50
CA GLU A 274 -16.90 -5.92 -52.71
C GLU A 274 -18.28 -5.31 -52.44
N HIS A 275 -19.05 -5.88 -51.51
CA HIS A 275 -20.36 -5.36 -51.17
C HIS A 275 -20.23 -4.08 -50.33
N THR A 276 -20.53 -2.94 -50.96
CA THR A 276 -20.40 -1.60 -50.36
C THR A 276 -21.04 -1.44 -48.96
N GLY A 277 -22.23 -2.00 -48.73
CA GLY A 277 -22.90 -1.98 -47.41
C GLY A 277 -22.10 -2.72 -46.33
N LEU A 278 -21.80 -4.00 -46.56
CA LEU A 278 -20.94 -4.82 -45.70
C LEU A 278 -19.54 -4.23 -45.49
N SER A 279 -18.88 -3.73 -46.55
CA SER A 279 -17.59 -3.05 -46.46
C SER A 279 -17.66 -1.84 -45.50
N ARG A 280 -18.68 -1.00 -45.64
CA ARG A 280 -18.91 0.15 -44.74
C ARG A 280 -19.17 -0.29 -43.30
N ALA A 281 -19.98 -1.33 -43.10
CA ALA A 281 -20.27 -1.83 -41.77
C ALA A 281 -19.03 -2.42 -41.08
N LEU A 282 -18.17 -3.13 -41.82
CA LEU A 282 -16.88 -3.63 -41.31
C LEU A 282 -15.93 -2.49 -40.93
N SER A 283 -15.89 -1.41 -41.72
CA SER A 283 -15.10 -0.22 -41.37
C SER A 283 -15.61 0.43 -40.09
N GLN A 284 -16.92 0.53 -39.92
CA GLN A 284 -17.49 1.12 -38.71
C GLN A 284 -17.36 0.22 -37.48
N LEU A 285 -17.40 -1.11 -37.67
CA LEU A 285 -17.07 -2.07 -36.62
C LEU A 285 -15.62 -1.88 -36.17
N ALA A 286 -14.69 -1.68 -37.11
CA ALA A 286 -13.30 -1.40 -36.79
C ALA A 286 -13.15 -0.13 -35.93
N ASP A 287 -13.81 0.97 -36.31
CA ASP A 287 -13.78 2.23 -35.54
C ASP A 287 -14.38 2.06 -34.13
N VAL A 288 -15.42 1.23 -33.99
CA VAL A 288 -16.07 0.94 -32.71
C VAL A 288 -15.15 0.11 -31.82
N GLU A 289 -14.54 -0.94 -32.36
CA GLU A 289 -13.60 -1.79 -31.63
C GLU A 289 -12.33 -1.02 -31.23
N GLU A 290 -11.83 -0.07 -32.04
CA GLU A 290 -10.72 0.81 -31.65
C GLU A 290 -11.09 1.69 -30.43
N LYS A 291 -12.31 2.23 -30.40
CA LYS A 291 -12.81 2.96 -29.22
C LYS A 291 -12.96 2.07 -27.99
N ILE A 292 -13.38 0.81 -28.18
CA ILE A 292 -13.51 -0.17 -27.11
C ILE A 292 -12.12 -0.58 -26.59
N GLU A 293 -11.11 -0.73 -27.45
CA GLU A 293 -9.72 -0.97 -27.06
C GLU A 293 -9.26 0.10 -26.06
N ILE A 294 -9.42 1.38 -26.41
CA ILE A 294 -9.02 2.51 -25.56
C ILE A 294 -9.77 2.46 -24.22
N LEU A 295 -11.09 2.25 -24.26
CA LEU A 295 -11.92 2.17 -23.06
C LEU A 295 -11.52 1.00 -22.14
N ARG A 296 -11.16 -0.15 -22.70
CA ARG A 296 -10.66 -1.31 -21.94
C ARG A 296 -9.28 -1.03 -21.32
N PHE A 297 -8.41 -0.28 -22.00
CA PHE A 297 -7.15 0.19 -21.42
C PHE A 297 -7.39 1.15 -20.25
N GLU A 298 -8.35 2.08 -20.36
CA GLU A 298 -8.76 2.98 -19.26
C GLU A 298 -9.31 2.19 -18.06
N GLN A 299 -10.12 1.17 -18.33
CA GLN A 299 -10.64 0.26 -17.32
C GLN A 299 -9.51 -0.48 -16.60
N ALA A 300 -8.53 -1.02 -17.33
CA ALA A 300 -7.35 -1.66 -16.74
C ALA A 300 -6.49 -0.69 -15.91
N ASN A 301 -6.39 0.57 -16.34
CA ASN A 301 -5.70 1.62 -15.59
C ASN A 301 -6.44 1.96 -14.29
N SER A 302 -7.77 1.99 -14.29
CA SER A 302 -8.57 2.21 -13.08
C SER A 302 -8.34 1.11 -12.05
N ASP A 303 -8.33 -0.15 -12.47
CA ASP A 303 -8.01 -1.29 -11.60
C ASP A 303 -6.61 -1.18 -10.98
N LEU A 304 -5.63 -0.74 -11.79
CA LEU A 304 -4.25 -0.58 -11.35
C LEU A 304 -4.13 0.58 -10.35
N TYR A 305 -4.53 1.79 -10.74
CA TYR A 305 -4.24 3.00 -10.00
C TYR A 305 -5.15 3.21 -8.80
N ILE A 306 -6.40 2.76 -8.85
CA ILE A 306 -7.37 2.94 -7.76
C ILE A 306 -7.27 1.78 -6.79
N LEU A 307 -7.43 0.54 -7.28
CA LEU A 307 -7.55 -0.62 -6.40
C LEU A 307 -6.19 -1.27 -6.10
N SER A 308 -5.43 -1.66 -7.13
CA SER A 308 -4.17 -2.39 -6.95
C SER A 308 -3.14 -1.61 -6.13
N GLU A 309 -2.92 -0.35 -6.48
CA GLU A 309 -1.95 0.50 -5.78
C GLU A 309 -2.38 0.86 -4.35
N THR A 310 -3.69 0.95 -4.07
CA THR A 310 -4.19 1.13 -2.68
C THR A 310 -3.96 -0.11 -1.84
N LEU A 311 -4.23 -1.30 -2.38
CA LEU A 311 -3.96 -2.56 -1.67
C LEU A 311 -2.46 -2.72 -1.37
N LYS A 312 -1.60 -2.42 -2.34
CA LYS A 312 -0.14 -2.45 -2.19
C LYS A 312 0.37 -1.48 -1.12
N ASP A 313 -0.24 -0.30 -1.03
CA ASP A 313 0.06 0.70 -0.01
C ASP A 313 -0.31 0.18 1.39
N TYR A 314 -1.49 -0.43 1.54
CA TYR A 314 -1.90 -1.07 2.80
C TYR A 314 -1.04 -2.27 3.20
N ILE A 315 -0.55 -3.08 2.26
CA ILE A 315 0.45 -4.13 2.54
C ILE A 315 1.70 -3.51 3.18
N GLY A 316 2.16 -2.38 2.65
CA GLY A 316 3.30 -1.67 3.24
C GLY A 316 3.04 -1.16 4.65
N LEU A 317 1.83 -0.67 4.94
CA LEU A 317 1.45 -0.22 6.29
C LEU A 317 1.33 -1.37 7.27
N PHE A 318 0.81 -2.52 6.87
CA PHE A 318 0.84 -3.71 7.72
C PHE A 318 2.29 -4.12 8.04
N GLY A 319 3.21 -3.95 7.09
CA GLY A 319 4.66 -4.06 7.34
C GLY A 319 5.13 -3.09 8.42
N ALA A 320 4.77 -1.80 8.32
CA ALA A 320 5.14 -0.79 9.32
C ALA A 320 4.55 -1.06 10.71
N ILE A 321 3.31 -1.58 10.79
CA ILE A 321 2.68 -2.01 12.06
C ILE A 321 3.48 -3.15 12.69
N LYS A 322 3.88 -4.15 11.89
CA LYS A 322 4.71 -5.27 12.36
C LYS A 322 6.07 -4.79 12.86
N ASP A 323 6.68 -3.80 12.21
CA ASP A 323 7.94 -3.18 12.69
C ASP A 323 7.77 -2.51 14.06
N VAL A 324 6.64 -1.83 14.27
CA VAL A 324 6.29 -1.19 15.55
C VAL A 324 6.06 -2.23 16.66
N PHE A 325 5.32 -3.31 16.38
CA PHE A 325 5.16 -4.42 17.32
C PHE A 325 6.52 -5.04 17.68
N HIS A 326 7.40 -5.22 16.69
CA HIS A 326 8.74 -5.74 16.93
C HIS A 326 9.58 -4.79 17.79
N GLU A 327 9.45 -3.48 17.63
CA GLU A 327 10.15 -2.52 18.49
C GLU A 327 9.67 -2.60 19.94
N ARG A 328 8.37 -2.81 20.18
CA ARG A 328 7.85 -3.08 21.54
C ARG A 328 8.49 -4.32 22.17
N VAL A 329 8.68 -5.39 21.41
CA VAL A 329 9.40 -6.59 21.89
C VAL A 329 10.84 -6.26 22.31
N LYS A 330 11.55 -5.42 21.56
CA LYS A 330 12.92 -5.00 21.94
C LYS A 330 12.93 -4.17 23.23
N VAL A 331 11.99 -3.25 23.38
CA VAL A 331 11.85 -2.44 24.61
C VAL A 331 11.56 -3.34 25.82
N PHE A 332 10.68 -4.34 25.66
CA PHE A 332 10.42 -5.35 26.68
C PHE A 332 11.68 -6.14 27.05
N GLN A 333 12.44 -6.62 26.07
CA GLN A 333 13.68 -7.36 26.30
C GLN A 333 14.71 -6.52 27.06
N ASN A 334 14.82 -5.23 26.75
CA ASN A 334 15.68 -4.30 27.47
C ASN A 334 15.24 -4.13 28.94
N TRP A 335 13.93 -4.04 29.19
CA TRP A 335 13.38 -3.99 30.54
C TRP A 335 13.66 -5.28 31.33
N GLN A 336 13.41 -6.46 30.74
CA GLN A 336 13.70 -7.76 31.38
C GLN A 336 15.19 -7.93 31.67
N HIS A 337 16.06 -7.50 30.75
CA HIS A 337 17.49 -7.51 30.98
C HIS A 337 17.87 -6.61 32.17
N ALA A 338 17.33 -5.38 32.25
CA ALA A 338 17.56 -4.49 33.38
C ALA A 338 17.08 -5.10 34.71
N GLN A 339 15.92 -5.77 34.70
CA GLN A 339 15.36 -6.45 35.87
C GLN A 339 16.28 -7.58 36.36
N LEU A 340 16.81 -8.41 35.46
CA LEU A 340 17.76 -9.47 35.83
C LEU A 340 19.05 -8.87 36.44
N GLN A 341 19.58 -7.81 35.83
CA GLN A 341 20.79 -7.17 36.34
C GLN A 341 20.55 -6.60 37.73
N LEU A 342 19.41 -5.96 37.97
CA LEU A 342 19.02 -5.50 39.30
C LEU A 342 18.99 -6.65 40.32
N THR A 343 18.36 -7.78 39.98
CA THR A 343 18.34 -8.97 40.85
C THR A 343 19.76 -9.42 41.21
N LYS A 344 20.67 -9.49 40.23
CA LYS A 344 22.09 -9.83 40.47
C LYS A 344 22.79 -8.83 41.39
N ARG A 345 22.52 -7.52 41.25
CA ARG A 345 23.09 -6.48 42.13
C ARG A 345 22.56 -6.61 43.56
N ARG A 346 21.26 -6.88 43.73
CA ARG A 346 20.64 -7.13 45.04
C ARG A 346 21.23 -8.37 45.72
N GLU A 347 21.41 -9.47 44.99
CA GLU A 347 22.08 -10.68 45.50
C GLU A 347 23.53 -10.41 45.91
N ASN A 348 24.27 -9.65 45.11
CA ASN A 348 25.65 -9.27 45.43
C ASN A 348 25.73 -8.40 46.69
N LYS A 349 24.83 -7.41 46.82
CA LYS A 349 24.72 -6.60 48.04
C LYS A 349 24.46 -7.49 49.27
N ALA A 350 23.47 -8.38 49.19
CA ALA A 350 23.15 -9.30 50.29
C ALA A 350 24.34 -10.19 50.68
N LYS A 351 25.12 -10.68 49.71
CA LYS A 351 26.36 -11.44 49.98
C LYS A 351 27.44 -10.60 50.68
N ILE A 352 27.62 -9.34 50.29
CA ILE A 352 28.60 -8.43 50.91
C ILE A 352 28.20 -8.12 52.36
N GLU A 353 26.90 -7.86 52.58
CA GLU A 353 26.32 -7.61 53.90
C GLU A 353 26.53 -8.80 54.85
N LEU A 354 26.26 -10.03 54.39
CA LEU A 354 26.52 -11.25 55.16
C LEU A 354 28.01 -11.50 55.45
N SER A 355 28.91 -10.98 54.61
CA SER A 355 30.36 -11.14 54.79
C SER A 355 31.01 -10.12 55.75
N GLY A 356 30.23 -9.15 56.26
CA GLY A 356 30.71 -8.14 57.20
C GLY A 356 31.66 -7.08 56.59
N ARG A 357 31.74 -6.99 55.26
CA ARG A 357 32.63 -6.05 54.54
C ARG A 357 31.96 -4.69 54.33
N ASN A 358 31.86 -3.91 55.39
CA ASN A 358 31.16 -2.62 55.40
C ASN A 358 31.72 -1.58 54.40
N GLU A 359 33.03 -1.59 54.10
CA GLU A 359 33.66 -0.67 53.14
C GLU A 359 33.11 -0.79 51.70
N LYS A 360 32.61 -1.97 51.31
CA LYS A 360 32.05 -2.22 49.96
C LYS A 360 30.52 -2.16 49.93
N LEU A 361 29.88 -2.05 51.09
CA LEU A 361 28.43 -2.07 51.21
C LEU A 361 27.81 -0.83 50.58
N ASP A 362 28.38 0.35 50.84
CA ASP A 362 27.92 1.62 50.27
C ASP A 362 28.00 1.63 48.74
N GLN A 363 29.06 1.06 48.17
CA GLN A 363 29.21 0.95 46.71
C GLN A 363 28.17 -0.02 46.11
N ALA A 364 27.96 -1.18 46.75
CA ALA A 364 26.95 -2.13 46.31
C ALA A 364 25.52 -1.57 46.43
N GLN A 365 25.25 -0.75 47.46
CA GLN A 365 23.99 -0.04 47.62
C GLN A 365 23.75 0.96 46.49
N LYS A 366 24.75 1.77 46.14
CA LYS A 366 24.65 2.70 45.00
C LYS A 366 24.40 1.97 43.67
N GLU A 367 25.09 0.85 43.44
CA GLU A 367 24.82 0.02 42.25
C GLU A 367 23.38 -0.48 42.20
N VAL A 368 22.80 -0.90 43.33
CA VAL A 368 21.40 -1.30 43.39
C VAL A 368 20.49 -0.12 43.03
N GLU A 369 20.69 1.05 43.65
CA GLU A 369 19.90 2.26 43.37
C GLU A 369 19.96 2.69 41.89
N GLU A 370 21.14 2.64 41.28
CA GLU A 370 21.32 2.94 39.85
C GLU A 370 20.54 1.99 38.94
N TRP A 371 20.59 0.68 39.23
CA TRP A 371 19.87 -0.32 38.44
C TRP A 371 18.36 -0.31 38.72
N GLU A 372 17.92 0.04 39.94
CA GLU A 372 16.51 0.29 40.24
C GLU A 372 15.96 1.45 39.41
N ALA A 373 16.67 2.58 39.37
CA ALA A 373 16.30 3.71 38.53
C ALA A 373 16.28 3.34 37.04
N LYS A 374 17.21 2.48 36.57
CA LYS A 374 17.23 2.00 35.19
C LYS A 374 16.04 1.09 34.86
N VAL A 375 15.69 0.18 35.76
CA VAL A 375 14.50 -0.68 35.62
C VAL A 375 13.24 0.17 35.50
N GLN A 376 13.07 1.16 36.38
CA GLN A 376 11.92 2.06 36.33
C GLN A 376 11.82 2.82 35.00
N ARG A 377 12.94 3.31 34.46
CA ARG A 377 12.97 3.96 33.14
C ARG A 377 12.57 2.99 32.02
N CYS A 378 13.14 1.79 31.97
CA CYS A 378 12.81 0.81 30.93
C CYS A 378 11.37 0.31 31.02
N GLN A 379 10.82 0.18 32.23
CA GLN A 379 9.42 -0.15 32.44
C GLN A 379 8.53 0.97 31.89
N LYS A 380 8.82 2.22 32.24
CA LYS A 380 8.08 3.37 31.71
C LYS A 380 8.14 3.45 30.19
N GLU A 381 9.31 3.24 29.59
CA GLU A 381 9.45 3.18 28.12
C GLU A 381 8.58 2.08 27.50
N PHE A 382 8.48 0.91 28.14
CA PHE A 382 7.62 -0.18 27.69
C PHE A 382 6.12 0.14 27.82
N ASP A 383 5.72 0.80 28.90
CA ASP A 383 4.34 1.23 29.10
C ASP A 383 3.95 2.34 28.10
N ASP A 384 4.85 3.31 27.90
CA ASP A 384 4.67 4.43 26.97
C ASP A 384 4.50 3.91 25.52
N ILE A 385 5.42 3.06 25.03
CA ILE A 385 5.32 2.49 23.68
C ILE A 385 4.06 1.62 23.53
N SER A 386 3.71 0.82 24.54
CA SER A 386 2.51 -0.01 24.49
C SER A 386 1.24 0.83 24.39
N SER A 387 1.17 1.94 25.13
CA SER A 387 0.04 2.86 25.08
C SER A 387 -0.07 3.61 23.75
N GLU A 388 1.06 4.03 23.17
CA GLU A 388 1.08 4.73 21.87
C GLU A 388 0.65 3.78 20.75
N ILE A 389 1.11 2.53 20.76
CA ILE A 389 0.73 1.54 19.75
C ILE A 389 -0.79 1.32 19.73
N LYS A 390 -1.44 1.24 20.90
CA LYS A 390 -2.90 1.10 20.99
C LYS A 390 -3.62 2.29 20.32
N ARG A 391 -3.17 3.53 20.57
CA ARG A 391 -3.72 4.75 19.93
C ARG A 391 -3.47 4.79 18.42
N GLU A 392 -2.30 4.35 17.99
CA GLU A 392 -1.91 4.32 16.59
C GLU A 392 -2.71 3.27 15.80
N MET A 393 -2.98 2.11 16.41
CA MET A 393 -3.84 1.08 15.82
C MET A 393 -5.28 1.54 15.65
N GLU A 394 -5.84 2.22 16.66
CA GLU A 394 -7.20 2.81 16.56
C GLU A 394 -7.28 3.82 15.41
N ARG A 395 -6.30 4.73 15.32
CA ARG A 395 -6.20 5.69 14.20
C ARG A 395 -6.09 4.98 12.85
N PHE A 396 -5.25 3.95 12.76
CA PHE A 396 -5.06 3.17 11.54
C PHE A 396 -6.35 2.49 11.10
N GLU A 397 -7.10 1.88 12.02
CA GLU A 397 -8.36 1.19 11.71
C GLU A 397 -9.43 2.15 11.18
N ILE A 398 -9.58 3.32 11.80
CA ILE A 398 -10.52 4.37 11.35
C ILE A 398 -10.13 4.86 9.95
N ASN A 399 -8.85 5.18 9.74
CA ASN A 399 -8.37 5.65 8.44
C ASN A 399 -8.49 4.57 7.36
N ARG A 400 -8.20 3.31 7.70
CA ARG A 400 -8.38 2.17 6.81
C ARG A 400 -9.82 2.05 6.34
N ALA A 401 -10.78 2.06 7.25
CA ALA A 401 -12.19 1.97 6.89
C ALA A 401 -12.62 3.12 5.95
N LYS A 402 -12.21 4.36 6.26
CA LYS A 402 -12.49 5.55 5.43
C LYS A 402 -11.88 5.44 4.04
N ASP A 403 -10.60 5.10 3.96
CA ASP A 403 -9.86 5.00 2.70
C ASP A 403 -10.43 3.89 1.80
N PHE A 404 -10.69 2.70 2.36
CA PHE A 404 -11.25 1.59 1.58
C PHE A 404 -12.66 1.90 1.10
N LYS A 405 -13.51 2.52 1.94
CA LYS A 405 -14.84 2.96 1.52
C LYS A 405 -14.76 3.92 0.34
N ALA A 406 -13.95 4.97 0.44
CA ALA A 406 -13.79 5.95 -0.64
C ALA A 406 -13.21 5.31 -1.92
N THR A 407 -12.23 4.42 -1.76
CA THR A 407 -11.58 3.72 -2.89
C THR A 407 -12.56 2.81 -3.61
N ILE A 408 -13.36 2.01 -2.88
CA ILE A 408 -14.33 1.08 -3.46
C ILE A 408 -15.44 1.85 -4.19
N ILE A 409 -15.97 2.93 -3.60
CA ILE A 409 -16.99 3.77 -4.24
C ILE A 409 -16.47 4.31 -5.56
N LYS A 410 -15.31 4.99 -5.53
CA LYS A 410 -14.69 5.53 -6.74
C LYS A 410 -14.43 4.47 -7.80
N TYR A 411 -13.93 3.30 -7.37
CA TYR A 411 -13.68 2.19 -8.28
C TYR A 411 -14.96 1.72 -8.99
N LEU A 412 -16.06 1.54 -8.24
CA LEU A 412 -17.34 1.11 -8.80
C LEU A 412 -17.96 2.17 -9.71
N GLU A 413 -17.86 3.45 -9.36
CA GLU A 413 -18.28 4.57 -10.21
C GLU A 413 -17.55 4.55 -11.56
N ASP A 414 -16.22 4.38 -11.53
CA ASP A 414 -15.41 4.28 -12.75
C ASP A 414 -15.79 3.02 -13.55
N GLN A 415 -15.97 1.85 -12.92
CA GLN A 415 -16.43 0.64 -13.63
C GLN A 415 -17.79 0.85 -14.30
N MET A 416 -18.74 1.49 -13.63
CA MET A 416 -20.06 1.81 -14.18
C MET A 416 -19.94 2.76 -15.37
N ALA A 417 -19.12 3.81 -15.27
CA ALA A 417 -18.89 4.74 -16.35
C ALA A 417 -18.30 4.05 -17.60
N HIS A 418 -17.34 3.12 -17.41
CA HIS A 418 -16.81 2.31 -18.51
C HIS A 418 -17.92 1.46 -19.17
N GLN A 419 -18.79 0.80 -18.38
CA GLN A 419 -19.88 -0.01 -18.96
C GLN A 419 -20.91 0.84 -19.71
N GLN A 420 -21.28 1.99 -19.16
CA GLN A 420 -22.19 2.92 -19.85
C GLN A 420 -21.61 3.42 -21.18
N GLN A 421 -20.31 3.69 -21.22
CA GLN A 421 -19.65 4.11 -22.45
C GLN A 421 -19.56 2.98 -23.48
N LEU A 422 -19.32 1.74 -23.03
CA LEU A 422 -19.32 0.56 -23.88
C LEU A 422 -20.70 0.34 -24.54
N ILE A 423 -21.78 0.48 -23.77
CA ILE A 423 -23.16 0.40 -24.29
C ILE A 423 -23.37 1.42 -25.40
N LYS A 424 -23.01 2.69 -25.17
CA LYS A 424 -23.14 3.76 -26.19
C LYS A 424 -22.39 3.46 -27.48
N TYR A 425 -21.20 2.85 -27.39
CA TYR A 425 -20.43 2.47 -28.59
C TYR A 425 -21.15 1.39 -29.40
N TRP A 426 -21.69 0.36 -28.74
CA TRP A 426 -22.46 -0.67 -29.43
C TRP A 426 -23.80 -0.17 -29.97
N GLU A 427 -24.55 0.62 -29.20
CA GLU A 427 -25.80 1.24 -29.66
C GLU A 427 -25.58 2.13 -30.89
N GLY A 428 -24.46 2.86 -30.93
CA GLY A 428 -24.07 3.66 -32.10
C GLY A 428 -23.76 2.83 -33.34
N PHE A 429 -23.34 1.57 -33.17
CA PHE A 429 -23.04 0.64 -34.26
C PHE A 429 -24.26 -0.11 -34.79
N VAL A 430 -25.25 -0.40 -33.93
CA VAL A 430 -26.44 -1.20 -34.27
C VAL A 430 -27.15 -0.77 -35.56
N PRO A 431 -27.39 0.53 -35.84
CA PRO A 431 -28.05 0.94 -37.09
C PRO A 431 -27.29 0.47 -38.33
N SER A 432 -25.97 0.58 -38.32
CA SER A 432 -25.10 0.20 -39.42
C SER A 432 -25.06 -1.30 -39.67
N ALA A 433 -25.16 -2.09 -38.60
CA ALA A 433 -25.31 -3.54 -38.72
C ALA A 433 -26.65 -3.94 -39.34
N LYS A 434 -27.73 -3.19 -39.03
CA LYS A 434 -29.07 -3.43 -39.59
C LYS A 434 -29.19 -3.04 -41.06
N GLU A 435 -28.39 -2.08 -41.54
CA GLU A 435 -28.37 -1.69 -42.97
C GLU A 435 -27.75 -2.75 -43.90
N ILE A 436 -27.13 -3.81 -43.35
CA ILE A 436 -26.56 -4.92 -44.13
C ILE A 436 -27.64 -5.95 -44.54
N ALA A 437 -28.69 -6.10 -43.73
CA ALA A 437 -29.79 -7.04 -43.94
C ALA A 437 -30.82 -6.49 -44.95
#